data_AF-A0A937KAG5-F1
#
_entry.id   AF-A0A937KAG5-F1
#
_cell.length_a   1.000
_cell.length_b   1.000
_cell.length_c   1.000
_cell.angle_alpha   90.00
_cell.angle_beta   90.00
_cell.angle_gamma   90.00
#
_symmetry.space_group_name_H-M   'P 1'
#
loop_
_entity.id
_entity.type
_entity.pdbx_description
1 polymer ?
#
loop_
_entity_poly.entity_id
_entity_poly.type
_entity_poly.pdbx_seq_one_letter_code
_entity_poly.pdbx_strand_id
1 'polypeptide(L)'
;MKTYTRRGVLMAAGGAGASLALAGCDNGMGSNAAGTIDARVDSTLNYLFSTYPEAQDLRSKSVGMLVMPLVTEAGILVGGAYGRGALRVGGATVDYYSQTKASLGIQVGAQQYAHVLFFMTEDALGEFRYSPGWVAGADIKYAVLNEGDRFSADTLAGTTPVVAMVFGTAGLIVGATVEGSKYTRIIP
;
A
#
# COMPACT_ATOMS: atom_id res chain seq x y z
N MET A 1 22.84 40.49 18.24
CA MET A 1 22.47 39.12 17.82
C MET A 1 21.54 38.52 18.86
N LYS A 2 20.51 37.81 18.39
CA LYS A 2 19.30 37.43 19.15
C LYS A 2 19.60 36.39 20.24
N THR A 3 19.06 36.65 21.43
CA THR A 3 19.02 35.80 22.63
C THR A 3 18.11 34.58 22.47
N TYR A 4 18.52 33.41 23.01
CA TYR A 4 17.58 32.35 23.39
C TYR A 4 17.99 31.67 24.70
N THR A 5 17.19 31.95 25.72
CA THR A 5 17.26 31.42 27.09
C THR A 5 16.59 30.05 27.13
N ARG A 6 17.30 29.02 27.60
CA ARG A 6 16.73 27.72 28.01
C ARG A 6 16.70 27.67 29.52
N ARG A 7 15.51 27.85 30.13
CA ARG A 7 15.07 27.36 31.45
C ARG A 7 13.91 28.22 31.94
N GLY A 8 12.69 27.76 31.66
CA GLY A 8 11.47 28.21 32.34
C GLY A 8 10.80 26.99 32.95
N VAL A 9 11.12 26.75 34.23
CA VAL A 9 10.51 25.71 35.06
C VAL A 9 9.11 26.16 35.47
N LEU A 10 8.16 25.23 35.37
CA LEU A 10 6.77 25.31 35.82
C LEU A 10 6.69 25.69 37.31
N MET A 11 5.93 26.74 37.65
CA MET A 11 5.22 26.87 38.93
C MET A 11 3.98 27.76 38.71
N ALA A 12 2.84 27.16 38.39
CA ALA A 12 1.54 27.80 38.49
C ALA A 12 0.83 27.19 39.71
N ALA A 13 0.87 27.90 40.83
CA ALA A 13 0.05 27.63 41.99
C ALA A 13 -1.09 28.65 42.02
N GLY A 14 -2.34 28.19 41.93
CA GLY A 14 -3.50 29.08 42.06
C GLY A 14 -4.83 28.47 41.64
N GLY A 15 -5.45 27.70 42.56
CA GLY A 15 -6.90 27.73 42.73
C GLY A 15 -7.78 26.74 41.94
N ALA A 16 -8.63 26.05 42.71
CA ALA A 16 -9.90 25.40 42.36
C ALA A 16 -9.90 23.99 41.74
N GLY A 17 -10.44 23.05 42.54
CA GLY A 17 -11.33 22.00 42.06
C GLY A 17 -10.68 20.78 41.42
N ALA A 18 -10.64 19.68 42.18
CA ALA A 18 -10.14 18.38 41.75
C ALA A 18 -10.82 17.83 40.48
N SER A 19 -10.16 17.99 39.33
CA SER A 19 -10.31 17.05 38.22
C SER A 19 -9.18 16.03 38.35
N LEU A 20 -9.55 14.83 38.82
CA LEU A 20 -8.67 13.67 38.80
C LEU A 20 -8.15 13.50 37.37
N ALA A 21 -6.86 13.74 37.18
CA ALA A 21 -6.13 13.29 36.03
C ALA A 21 -6.21 11.76 36.03
N LEU A 22 -7.18 11.21 35.31
CA LEU A 22 -7.08 9.88 34.74
C LEU A 22 -5.95 9.96 33.70
N ALA A 23 -4.72 9.88 34.19
CA ALA A 23 -3.61 9.36 33.43
C ALA A 23 -3.96 7.89 33.14
N GLY A 24 -4.87 7.69 32.18
CA GLY A 24 -5.12 6.39 31.60
C GLY A 24 -3.79 5.91 31.07
N CYS A 25 -3.40 4.71 31.50
CA CYS A 25 -2.21 4.04 31.03
C CYS A 25 -2.28 3.96 29.51
N ASP A 26 -1.51 4.81 28.82
CA ASP A 26 -1.18 4.61 27.42
C ASP A 26 -0.25 3.41 27.36
N ASN A 27 -0.85 2.21 27.34
CA ASN A 27 -0.15 0.95 27.09
C ASN A 27 0.12 0.81 25.58
N GLY A 28 0.66 1.85 24.96
CA GLY A 28 1.13 1.87 23.57
C GLY A 28 2.49 1.20 23.42
N MET A 29 2.67 0.00 23.98
CA MET A 29 3.81 -0.87 23.69
C MET A 29 3.39 -1.88 22.62
N GLY A 30 2.95 -1.35 21.48
CA GLY A 30 2.77 -2.05 20.22
C GLY A 30 3.33 -1.14 19.15
N SER A 31 4.23 -1.64 18.30
CA SER A 31 4.75 -0.86 17.18
C SER A 31 3.57 -0.24 16.42
N ASN A 32 3.56 1.08 16.22
CA ASN A 32 2.61 1.81 15.35
C ASN A 32 2.74 1.43 13.86
N ALA A 33 3.22 0.22 13.56
CA ALA A 33 3.47 -0.30 12.23
C ALA A 33 2.18 -0.42 11.43
N ALA A 34 1.08 -0.92 12.03
CA ALA A 34 -0.24 -0.96 11.42
C ALA A 34 -0.71 0.44 10.98
N GLY A 35 -0.71 1.41 11.92
CA GLY A 35 -1.08 2.80 11.62
C GLY A 35 -0.17 3.48 10.60
N THR A 36 1.13 3.13 10.57
CA THR A 36 2.07 3.62 9.56
C THR A 36 1.75 3.05 8.18
N ILE A 37 1.39 1.78 8.08
CA ILE A 37 0.97 1.16 6.81
C ILE A 37 -0.31 1.82 6.33
N ASP A 38 -1.30 2.01 7.21
CA ASP A 38 -2.57 2.63 6.84
C ASP A 38 -2.39 4.06 6.33
N ALA A 39 -1.61 4.88 7.03
CA ALA A 39 -1.32 6.24 6.60
C ALA A 39 -0.65 6.29 5.21
N ARG A 40 0.26 5.35 4.92
CA ARG A 40 0.91 5.23 3.60
C ARG A 40 -0.08 4.77 2.53
N VAL A 41 -0.92 3.77 2.85
CA VAL A 41 -1.97 3.28 1.95
C VAL A 41 -2.93 4.40 1.57
N ASP A 42 -3.38 5.18 2.55
CA ASP A 42 -4.29 6.31 2.32
C ASP A 42 -3.63 7.37 1.42
N SER A 43 -2.37 7.73 1.70
CA SER A 43 -1.61 8.66 0.86
C SER A 43 -1.44 8.14 -0.57
N THR A 44 -1.15 6.86 -0.74
CA THR A 44 -0.97 6.22 -2.05
C THR A 44 -2.28 6.20 -2.84
N LEU A 45 -3.40 5.86 -2.20
CA LEU A 45 -4.71 5.88 -2.86
C LEU A 45 -5.13 7.30 -3.26
N ASN A 46 -4.89 8.29 -2.40
CA ASN A 46 -5.15 9.69 -2.71
C ASN A 46 -4.35 10.14 -3.94
N TYR A 47 -3.05 9.79 -4.00
CA TYR A 47 -2.23 10.06 -5.17
C TYR A 47 -2.77 9.37 -6.42
N LEU A 48 -3.01 8.05 -6.36
CA LEU A 48 -3.51 7.25 -7.47
C LEU A 48 -4.79 7.83 -8.08
N PHE A 49 -5.80 8.12 -7.26
CA PHE A 49 -7.09 8.62 -7.75
C PHE A 49 -7.06 10.08 -8.20
N SER A 50 -6.09 10.87 -7.71
CA SER A 50 -5.89 12.25 -8.17
C SER A 50 -5.16 12.31 -9.52
N THR A 51 -4.27 11.37 -9.79
CA THR A 51 -3.43 11.34 -10.99
C THR A 51 -4.08 10.53 -12.12
N TYR A 52 -4.80 9.46 -11.77
CA TYR A 52 -5.42 8.54 -12.71
C TYR A 52 -6.93 8.42 -12.42
N PRO A 53 -7.78 9.26 -13.04
CA PRO A 53 -9.23 9.20 -12.84
C PRO A 53 -9.82 7.82 -13.13
N GLU A 54 -9.27 7.08 -14.10
CA GLU A 54 -9.71 5.72 -14.46
C GLU A 54 -9.55 4.70 -13.31
N ALA A 55 -8.62 4.95 -12.38
CA ALA A 55 -8.49 4.12 -11.19
C ALA A 55 -9.71 4.25 -10.24
N GLN A 56 -10.44 5.37 -10.31
CA GLN A 56 -11.69 5.53 -9.56
C GLN A 56 -12.78 4.60 -10.09
N ASP A 57 -12.86 4.41 -11.41
CA ASP A 57 -13.80 3.49 -12.02
C ASP A 57 -13.49 2.05 -11.63
N LEU A 58 -12.21 1.66 -11.66
CA LEU A 58 -11.76 0.35 -11.17
C LEU A 58 -12.10 0.14 -9.69
N ARG A 59 -11.81 1.14 -8.84
CA ARG A 59 -12.18 1.09 -7.41
C ARG A 59 -13.68 0.86 -7.23
N SER A 60 -14.52 1.57 -7.99
CA SER A 60 -15.98 1.49 -7.86
C SER A 60 -16.54 0.11 -8.23
N LYS A 61 -15.85 -0.62 -9.13
CA LYS A 61 -16.24 -1.95 -9.61
C LYS A 61 -15.57 -3.08 -8.83
N SER A 62 -14.47 -2.81 -8.13
CA SER A 62 -13.74 -3.82 -7.36
C SER A 62 -14.45 -4.17 -6.04
N VAL A 63 -14.41 -5.45 -5.66
CA VAL A 63 -14.88 -5.92 -4.34
C VAL A 63 -13.86 -5.66 -3.23
N GLY A 64 -12.59 -5.47 -3.59
CA GLY A 64 -11.51 -5.17 -2.66
C GLY A 64 -10.24 -4.71 -3.38
N MET A 65 -9.33 -4.11 -2.62
CA MET A 65 -8.07 -3.59 -3.14
C MET A 65 -6.91 -3.96 -2.22
N LEU A 66 -5.87 -4.63 -2.74
CA LEU A 66 -4.60 -4.74 -2.03
C LEU A 66 -3.72 -3.57 -2.43
N VAL A 67 -3.36 -2.72 -1.46
CA VAL A 67 -2.55 -1.52 -1.70
C VAL A 67 -1.16 -1.75 -1.12
N MET A 68 -0.15 -1.72 -1.99
CA MET A 68 1.26 -1.81 -1.64
C MET A 68 1.90 -0.43 -1.87
N PRO A 69 1.94 0.43 -0.84
CA PRO A 69 2.34 1.82 -0.99
C PRO A 69 3.83 2.01 -1.26
N LEU A 70 4.66 1.06 -0.83
CA LEU A 70 6.09 1.08 -1.04
C LEU A 70 6.63 -0.33 -1.18
N VAL A 71 7.12 -0.63 -2.38
CA VAL A 71 7.89 -1.81 -2.70
C VAL A 71 9.28 -1.35 -3.08
N THR A 72 10.28 -1.88 -2.39
CA THR A 72 11.70 -1.64 -2.72
C THR A 72 12.23 -2.88 -3.40
N GLU A 73 12.67 -2.73 -4.63
CA GLU A 73 13.37 -3.76 -5.39
C GLU A 73 14.84 -3.37 -5.52
N ALA A 74 15.75 -4.28 -5.17
CA ALA A 74 17.18 -4.04 -5.25
C ALA A 74 17.94 -5.33 -5.62
N GLY A 75 19.04 -5.18 -6.36
CA GLY A 75 19.88 -6.32 -6.75
C GLY A 75 21.03 -5.96 -7.69
N ILE A 76 21.96 -6.91 -7.82
CA ILE A 76 23.00 -6.94 -8.86
C ILE A 76 23.03 -8.37 -9.38
N LEU A 77 22.57 -8.60 -10.62
CA LEU A 77 22.37 -9.93 -11.25
C LEU A 77 21.27 -10.79 -10.61
N VAL A 78 21.28 -10.89 -9.28
CA VAL A 78 20.23 -11.49 -8.46
C VAL A 78 19.71 -10.40 -7.52
N GLY A 79 18.39 -10.25 -7.50
CA GLY A 79 17.71 -9.22 -6.74
C GLY A 79 16.49 -9.76 -6.01
N GLY A 80 15.95 -8.89 -5.17
CA GLY A 80 14.70 -9.14 -4.48
C GLY A 80 13.88 -7.87 -4.36
N ALA A 81 12.56 -8.04 -4.30
CA ALA A 81 11.65 -6.98 -3.95
C ALA A 81 10.95 -7.31 -2.63
N TYR A 82 10.78 -6.29 -1.79
CA TYR A 82 10.01 -6.39 -0.56
C TYR A 82 9.13 -5.16 -0.36
N GLY A 83 7.91 -5.40 0.09
CA GLY A 83 6.96 -4.34 0.43
C GLY A 83 5.96 -4.80 1.47
N ARG A 84 5.33 -3.83 2.14
CA ARG A 84 4.22 -4.07 3.08
C ARG A 84 3.05 -3.18 2.70
N GLY A 85 1.85 -3.69 2.87
CA GLY A 85 0.63 -3.01 2.49
C GLY A 85 -0.59 -3.52 3.23
N ALA A 86 -1.75 -3.00 2.83
CA ALA A 86 -3.02 -3.34 3.44
C ALA A 86 -4.04 -3.75 2.38
N LEU A 87 -4.85 -4.75 2.74
CA LEU A 87 -6.05 -5.13 2.00
C LEU A 87 -7.20 -4.26 2.50
N ARG A 88 -7.85 -3.56 1.56
CA ARG A 88 -9.00 -2.70 1.79
C ARG A 88 -10.25 -3.34 1.20
N VAL A 89 -11.31 -3.48 2.00
CA VAL A 89 -12.63 -3.97 1.57
C VAL A 89 -13.67 -3.00 2.11
N GLY A 90 -14.56 -2.50 1.25
CA GLY A 90 -15.56 -1.50 1.65
C GLY A 90 -14.97 -0.20 2.21
N GLY A 91 -13.71 0.13 1.87
CA GLY A 91 -13.00 1.31 2.36
C GLY A 91 -12.24 1.13 3.69
N ALA A 92 -12.44 0.01 4.40
CA ALA A 92 -11.75 -0.29 5.65
C ALA A 92 -10.54 -1.22 5.43
N THR A 93 -9.48 -1.07 6.23
CA THR A 93 -8.41 -2.07 6.31
C THR A 93 -8.94 -3.31 7.00
N VAL A 94 -8.87 -4.45 6.30
CA VAL A 94 -9.27 -5.75 6.86
C VAL A 94 -8.07 -6.59 7.26
N ASP A 95 -6.96 -6.49 6.52
CA ASP A 95 -5.79 -7.35 6.68
C ASP A 95 -4.52 -6.64 6.17
N TYR A 96 -3.34 -7.06 6.67
CA TYR A 96 -2.04 -6.58 6.21
C TYR A 96 -1.27 -7.69 5.52
N TYR A 97 -0.48 -7.32 4.51
CA TYR A 97 0.29 -8.26 3.71
C TYR A 97 1.72 -7.77 3.50
N SER A 98 2.65 -8.70 3.43
CA SER A 98 3.98 -8.49 2.87
C SER A 98 4.08 -9.12 1.49
N GLN A 99 4.72 -8.41 0.57
CA GLN A 99 5.10 -8.92 -0.74
C GLN A 99 6.59 -9.27 -0.72
N THR A 100 6.95 -10.40 -1.31
CA THR A 100 8.34 -10.76 -1.61
C THR A 100 8.45 -11.29 -3.03
N LYS A 101 9.40 -10.78 -3.80
CA LYS A 101 9.71 -11.27 -5.16
C LYS A 101 11.20 -11.57 -5.24
N ALA A 102 11.57 -12.67 -5.88
CA ALA A 102 12.95 -12.89 -6.32
C ALA A 102 13.05 -12.50 -7.79
N SER A 103 14.06 -11.73 -8.17
CA SER A 103 14.32 -11.35 -9.56
C SER A 103 15.71 -11.78 -10.00
N LEU A 104 15.81 -12.31 -11.21
CA LEU A 104 17.06 -12.58 -11.92
C LEU A 104 17.14 -11.58 -13.06
N GLY A 105 18.09 -10.65 -13.03
CA GLY A 105 18.12 -9.57 -14.01
C GLY A 105 19.38 -8.73 -14.01
N ILE A 106 19.66 -8.11 -15.16
CA ILE A 106 20.75 -7.14 -15.41
C ILE A 106 20.53 -5.79 -14.73
N GLN A 107 19.41 -5.62 -14.01
CA GLN A 107 19.06 -4.37 -13.35
C GLN A 107 19.93 -4.18 -12.11
N VAL A 108 21.01 -3.41 -12.29
CA VAL A 108 21.88 -2.94 -11.21
C VAL A 108 21.24 -1.71 -10.60
N GLY A 109 20.75 -1.82 -9.37
CA GLY A 109 20.25 -0.65 -8.65
C GLY A 109 19.20 -0.97 -7.60
N ALA A 110 18.59 0.10 -7.09
CA ALA A 110 17.44 0.06 -6.22
C ALA A 110 16.34 0.92 -6.82
N GLN A 111 15.14 0.36 -6.98
CA GLN A 111 13.95 1.06 -7.45
C GLN A 111 12.85 0.94 -6.40
N GLN A 112 12.06 2.01 -6.28
CA GLN A 112 10.89 2.04 -5.42
C GLN A 112 9.66 2.31 -6.27
N TYR A 113 8.62 1.53 -6.03
CA TYR A 113 7.33 1.69 -6.69
C TYR A 113 6.19 1.37 -5.74
N ALA A 114 5.00 1.81 -6.11
CA ALA A 114 3.75 1.44 -5.49
C ALA A 114 2.92 0.62 -6.48
N HIS A 115 2.05 -0.24 -5.97
CA HIS A 115 1.05 -0.89 -6.80
C HIS A 115 -0.23 -1.18 -6.04
N VAL A 116 -1.32 -1.32 -6.80
CA VAL A 116 -2.64 -1.70 -6.30
C VAL A 116 -3.16 -2.87 -7.12
N LEU A 117 -3.61 -3.91 -6.43
CA LEU A 117 -4.38 -5.00 -7.03
C LEU A 117 -5.86 -4.76 -6.74
N PHE A 118 -6.65 -4.59 -7.80
CA PHE A 118 -8.10 -4.50 -7.73
C PHE A 118 -8.67 -5.91 -7.95
N PHE A 119 -9.39 -6.42 -6.95
CA PHE A 119 -10.11 -7.68 -7.06
C PHE A 119 -11.50 -7.39 -7.62
N MET A 120 -11.79 -7.89 -8.81
CA MET A 120 -13.04 -7.60 -9.52
C MET A 120 -14.16 -8.58 -9.17
N THR A 121 -13.81 -9.74 -8.62
CA THR A 121 -14.77 -10.77 -8.20
C THR A 121 -14.55 -11.20 -6.75
N GLU A 122 -15.63 -11.61 -6.08
CA GLU A 122 -15.56 -12.15 -4.72
C GLU A 122 -14.70 -13.42 -4.63
N ASP A 123 -14.77 -14.27 -5.65
CA ASP A 123 -13.95 -15.49 -5.74
C ASP A 123 -12.46 -15.17 -5.73
N ALA A 124 -12.03 -14.18 -6.52
CA ALA A 124 -10.62 -13.78 -6.59
C ALA A 124 -10.13 -13.18 -5.27
N LEU A 125 -10.95 -12.35 -4.62
CA LEU A 125 -10.66 -11.81 -3.30
C LEU A 125 -10.59 -12.93 -2.25
N GLY A 126 -11.52 -13.89 -2.32
CA GLY A 126 -11.56 -15.05 -1.44
C GLY A 126 -10.30 -15.90 -1.58
N GLU A 127 -9.94 -16.28 -2.81
CA GLU A 127 -8.74 -17.06 -3.10
C GLU A 127 -7.47 -16.38 -2.57
N PHE A 128 -7.34 -15.08 -2.81
CA PHE A 128 -6.22 -14.29 -2.28
C PHE A 128 -6.14 -14.32 -0.75
N ARG A 129 -7.28 -14.20 -0.06
CA ARG A 129 -7.34 -14.10 1.40
C ARG A 129 -7.16 -15.43 2.10
N TYR A 130 -7.72 -16.50 1.54
CA TYR A 130 -7.72 -17.83 2.16
C TYR A 130 -6.50 -18.68 1.78
N SER A 131 -5.73 -18.27 0.77
CA SER A 131 -4.46 -18.92 0.43
C SER A 131 -3.39 -18.65 1.51
N PRO A 132 -2.59 -19.67 1.92
CA PRO A 132 -1.47 -19.50 2.86
C PRO A 132 -0.34 -18.61 2.29
N GLY A 133 -0.38 -18.32 0.99
CA GLY A 133 0.46 -17.34 0.34
C GLY A 133 0.09 -17.28 -1.13
N TRP A 134 -0.51 -16.18 -1.55
CA TRP A 134 -0.93 -15.99 -2.93
C TRP A 134 0.25 -15.53 -3.79
N VAL A 135 0.46 -16.17 -4.93
CA VAL A 135 1.52 -15.79 -5.86
C VAL A 135 0.88 -15.13 -7.06
N ALA A 136 1.38 -13.95 -7.43
CA ALA A 136 0.98 -13.32 -8.66
C ALA A 136 1.44 -14.17 -9.85
N GLY A 137 0.51 -14.91 -10.46
CA GLY A 137 0.76 -15.77 -11.61
C GLY A 137 0.84 -15.01 -12.95
N ALA A 138 1.32 -15.71 -13.98
CA ALA A 138 1.37 -15.22 -15.37
C ALA A 138 -0.02 -14.92 -15.97
N ASP A 139 -1.09 -15.45 -15.36
CA ASP A 139 -2.48 -15.25 -15.79
C ASP A 139 -3.09 -13.93 -15.29
N ILE A 140 -2.36 -13.13 -14.50
CA ILE A 140 -2.80 -11.78 -14.11
C ILE A 140 -2.55 -10.84 -15.27
N LYS A 141 -3.63 -10.26 -15.81
CA LYS A 141 -3.50 -9.20 -16.81
C LYS A 141 -3.25 -7.86 -16.13
N TYR A 142 -2.15 -7.23 -16.52
CA TYR A 142 -1.74 -5.90 -16.06
C TYR A 142 -2.60 -4.84 -16.74
N ALA A 143 -3.13 -3.89 -15.98
CA ALA A 143 -3.60 -2.63 -16.55
C ALA A 143 -2.37 -1.81 -16.92
N VAL A 144 -1.81 -2.08 -18.09
CA VAL A 144 -0.76 -1.24 -18.67
C VAL A 144 -1.47 -0.04 -19.30
N LEU A 145 -1.53 1.07 -18.56
CA LEU A 145 -1.95 2.36 -19.11
C LEU A 145 -0.79 2.96 -19.91
N ASN A 146 -0.48 2.39 -21.07
CA ASN A 146 0.47 3.06 -21.98
C ASN A 146 -0.13 4.38 -22.44
N GLU A 147 0.69 5.43 -22.41
CA GLU A 147 0.39 6.80 -22.84
C GLU A 147 0.09 6.82 -24.36
N GLY A 148 -1.08 6.32 -24.76
CA GLY A 148 -1.47 6.12 -26.16
C GLY A 148 -2.54 5.04 -26.38
N ASP A 149 -2.61 4.03 -25.52
CA ASP A 149 -3.64 2.99 -25.56
C ASP A 149 -4.65 3.22 -24.43
N ARG A 150 -5.79 3.86 -24.76
CA ARG A 150 -6.93 3.99 -23.84
C ARG A 150 -7.63 2.63 -23.72
N PHE A 151 -7.05 1.68 -22.99
CA PHE A 151 -7.77 0.47 -22.60
C PHE A 151 -8.83 0.90 -21.57
N SER A 152 -10.10 0.94 -22.00
CA SER A 152 -11.19 1.32 -21.10
C SER A 152 -11.24 0.37 -19.90
N ALA A 153 -11.36 0.92 -18.69
CA ALA A 153 -11.53 0.15 -17.46
C ALA A 153 -12.68 -0.87 -17.55
N ASP A 154 -13.67 -0.62 -18.43
CA ASP A 154 -14.75 -1.55 -18.78
C ASP A 154 -14.25 -2.88 -19.38
N THR A 155 -13.26 -2.84 -20.27
CA THR A 155 -12.74 -4.04 -20.93
C THR A 155 -11.96 -4.93 -19.96
N LEU A 156 -11.22 -4.33 -19.03
CA LEU A 156 -10.44 -5.03 -18.01
C LEU A 156 -11.34 -5.62 -16.91
N ALA A 157 -12.32 -4.84 -16.42
CA ALA A 157 -13.25 -5.26 -15.39
C ALA A 157 -14.14 -6.44 -15.80
N GLY A 158 -14.54 -6.51 -17.09
CA GLY A 158 -15.44 -7.55 -17.58
C GLY A 158 -14.78 -8.89 -17.93
N THR A 159 -13.45 -8.96 -18.03
CA THR A 159 -12.76 -10.16 -18.53
C THR A 159 -11.67 -10.69 -17.61
N THR A 160 -11.36 -10.02 -16.50
CA THR A 160 -10.25 -10.41 -15.62
C THR A 160 -10.63 -10.35 -14.13
N PRO A 161 -10.34 -11.40 -13.35
CA PRO A 161 -10.70 -11.45 -11.93
C PRO A 161 -9.86 -10.52 -11.05
N VAL A 162 -8.64 -10.19 -11.47
CA VAL A 162 -7.70 -9.29 -10.77
C VAL A 162 -7.05 -8.35 -11.77
N VAL A 163 -7.05 -7.06 -11.47
CA VAL A 163 -6.42 -6.00 -12.26
C VAL A 163 -5.30 -5.35 -11.45
N ALA A 164 -4.07 -5.33 -11.97
CA ALA A 164 -2.93 -4.72 -11.30
C ALA A 164 -2.56 -3.35 -11.92
N MET A 165 -2.38 -2.34 -11.08
CA MET A 165 -1.83 -1.03 -11.45
C MET A 165 -0.52 -0.78 -10.71
N VAL A 166 0.57 -0.47 -11.43
CA VAL A 166 1.92 -0.23 -10.87
C VAL A 166 2.40 1.17 -11.25
N PHE A 167 2.79 1.98 -10.28
CA PHE A 167 3.18 3.37 -10.49
C PHE A 167 4.32 3.79 -9.55
N GLY A 168 5.12 4.78 -9.96
CA GLY A 168 6.19 5.35 -9.16
C GLY A 168 6.10 6.87 -9.07
N THR A 169 7.06 7.49 -8.39
CA THR A 169 7.18 8.96 -8.28
C THR A 169 7.41 9.67 -9.60
N ALA A 170 7.91 8.95 -10.62
CA ALA A 170 8.13 9.47 -11.97
C ALA A 170 6.96 9.20 -12.95
N GLY A 171 5.86 8.59 -12.48
CA GLY A 171 4.72 8.19 -13.31
C GLY A 171 4.55 6.67 -13.40
N LEU A 172 3.78 6.19 -14.38
CA LEU A 172 3.55 4.76 -14.60
C LEU A 172 4.87 4.09 -15.00
N ILE A 173 5.22 2.98 -14.34
CA ILE A 173 6.45 2.27 -14.66
C ILE A 173 6.14 1.18 -15.69
N VAL A 174 6.43 1.48 -16.96
CA VAL A 174 6.33 0.50 -18.05
C VAL A 174 7.39 -0.58 -17.86
N GLY A 175 6.96 -1.84 -17.72
CA GLY A 175 7.85 -3.00 -17.51
C GLY A 175 8.04 -3.43 -16.05
N ALA A 176 7.48 -2.71 -15.07
CA ALA A 176 7.42 -3.21 -13.70
C ALA A 176 6.30 -4.25 -13.58
N THR A 177 6.68 -5.52 -13.45
CA THR A 177 5.74 -6.62 -13.24
C THR A 177 5.67 -7.02 -11.77
N VAL A 178 4.46 -7.31 -11.29
CA VAL A 178 4.23 -7.97 -9.99
C VAL A 178 4.29 -9.49 -10.11
N GLU A 179 4.42 -10.05 -11.33
CA GLU A 179 4.54 -11.49 -11.56
C GLU A 179 5.63 -12.12 -10.70
N GLY A 180 5.34 -13.32 -10.18
CA GLY A 180 6.25 -14.04 -9.29
C GLY A 180 6.35 -13.45 -7.89
N SER A 181 5.63 -12.37 -7.58
CA SER A 181 5.55 -11.85 -6.22
C SER A 181 4.65 -12.75 -5.37
N LYS A 182 5.18 -13.19 -4.23
CA LYS A 182 4.43 -13.88 -3.20
C LYS A 182 3.91 -12.89 -2.17
N TYR A 183 2.61 -12.93 -1.92
CA TYR A 183 1.91 -12.15 -0.93
C TYR A 183 1.56 -13.04 0.24
N THR A 184 1.97 -12.63 1.43
CA THR A 184 1.74 -13.37 2.68
C THR A 184 1.11 -12.45 3.70
N ARG A 185 0.06 -12.93 4.38
CA ARG A 185 -0.61 -12.17 5.45
C ARG A 185 0.34 -11.98 6.63
N ILE A 186 0.33 -10.80 7.23
CA ILE A 186 1.19 -10.44 8.37
C ILE A 186 0.39 -9.77 9.49
N ILE A 187 0.95 -9.79 10.70
CA ILE A 187 0.47 -9.01 11.85
C ILE A 187 1.53 -7.93 12.11
N PRO A 188 1.22 -6.64 11.85
CA PRO A 188 2.25 -5.60 11.72
C PRO A 188 3.04 -5.21 12.95
#